data_AF-A0A1F2QDH0-F1
#
_entry.id   AF-A0A1F2QDH0-F1
#
_cell.length_a   1.000
_cell.length_b   1.000
_cell.length_c   1.000
_cell.angle_alpha   90.00
_cell.angle_beta   90.00
_cell.angle_gamma   90.00
#
_symmetry.space_group_name_H-M   'P 1'
#
loop_
_entity.id
_entity.type
_entity.pdbx_description
1 polymer ?
#
loop_
_entity_poly.entity_id
_entity_poly.type
_entity_poly.pdbx_seq_one_letter_code
_entity_poly.pdbx_strand_id
1 'polypeptide(L)'
;MIVLVTGAWEWTDYDVVEAALKTWKATAVVEGECSMGGADLHAREAAKKMSLGLFPHPADWKRYGKKAGMLRNQEMLDAHPDIEMVLAFHDDLSVSRGTLDMIRRAMRAGLRVVHYSHGREPNLLV
;
A
#
# COMPACT_ATOMS: atom_id res chain seq x y z
N MET A 1 11.92 2.51 -9.10
CA MET A 1 11.20 3.27 -8.07
C MET A 1 10.71 2.34 -6.97
N ILE A 2 10.94 2.70 -5.71
CA ILE A 2 10.37 1.95 -4.58
C ILE A 2 8.99 2.53 -4.28
N VAL A 3 7.98 1.67 -4.33
CA VAL A 3 6.58 2.05 -4.08
C VAL A 3 6.08 1.35 -2.83
N LEU A 4 5.30 2.06 -2.02
CA LEU A 4 4.54 1.48 -0.93
C LEU A 4 3.12 1.21 -1.41
N VAL A 5 2.64 -0.01 -1.22
CA VAL A 5 1.25 -0.38 -1.51
C VAL A 5 0.49 -0.53 -0.20
N THR A 6 -0.71 0.06 -0.16
CA THR A 6 -1.68 -0.10 0.92
C THR A 6 -3.07 -0.20 0.33
N GLY A 7 -3.99 -0.88 1.00
CA GLY A 7 -5.39 -0.83 0.54
C GLY A 7 -6.38 -1.66 1.33
N ALA A 8 -7.56 -1.82 0.73
CA ALA A 8 -8.63 -2.63 1.28
C ALA A 8 -8.20 -4.11 1.36
N TRP A 9 -8.53 -4.77 2.46
CA TRP A 9 -8.40 -6.22 2.58
C TRP A 9 -9.40 -6.96 1.65
N GLU A 10 -10.46 -6.27 1.22
CA GLU A 10 -11.48 -6.75 0.27
C GLU A 10 -11.14 -6.43 -1.18
N TRP A 11 -9.99 -5.79 -1.46
CA TRP A 11 -9.63 -5.48 -2.84
C TRP A 11 -9.41 -6.78 -3.63
N THR A 12 -10.18 -7.01 -4.68
CA THR A 12 -10.15 -8.27 -5.45
C THR A 12 -9.46 -8.16 -6.80
N ASP A 13 -9.26 -6.93 -7.31
CA ASP A 13 -8.73 -6.71 -8.65
C ASP A 13 -7.19 -6.71 -8.66
N TYR A 14 -6.63 -7.90 -8.80
CA TYR A 14 -5.19 -8.12 -8.93
C TYR A 14 -4.60 -7.38 -10.14
N ASP A 15 -5.32 -7.37 -11.27
CA ASP A 15 -4.81 -6.83 -12.53
C ASP A 15 -4.58 -5.32 -12.44
N VAL A 16 -5.46 -4.61 -11.70
CA VAL A 16 -5.26 -3.17 -11.41
C VAL A 16 -4.01 -2.94 -10.57
N VAL A 17 -3.71 -3.78 -9.58
CA VAL A 17 -2.50 -3.65 -8.76
C VAL A 17 -1.26 -3.90 -9.61
N GLU A 18 -1.24 -4.97 -10.40
CA GLU A 18 -0.13 -5.30 -11.30
C GLU A 18 0.09 -4.19 -12.34
N ALA A 19 -0.99 -3.69 -12.96
CA ALA A 19 -0.94 -2.60 -13.92
C ALA A 19 -0.39 -1.32 -13.30
N ALA A 20 -0.78 -0.99 -12.06
CA ALA A 20 -0.25 0.16 -11.36
C ALA A 20 1.27 0.04 -11.14
N LEU A 21 1.76 -1.11 -10.67
CA LEU A 21 3.20 -1.35 -10.50
C LEU A 21 3.98 -1.20 -11.83
N LYS A 22 3.42 -1.68 -12.93
CA LYS A 22 4.00 -1.53 -14.29
C LYS A 22 4.02 -0.08 -14.75
N THR A 23 2.89 0.61 -14.66
CA THR A 23 2.73 2.03 -15.05
C THR A 23 3.74 2.92 -14.33
N TRP A 24 3.92 2.68 -13.03
CA TRP A 24 4.84 3.43 -12.18
C TRP A 24 6.27 2.90 -12.20
N LYS A 25 6.57 1.87 -13.00
CA LYS A 25 7.92 1.28 -13.16
C LYS A 25 8.54 0.93 -11.80
N ALA A 26 7.74 0.29 -10.95
CA ALA A 26 8.18 -0.18 -9.64
C ALA A 26 9.38 -1.12 -9.80
N THR A 27 10.39 -0.94 -8.95
CA THR A 27 11.57 -1.81 -8.84
C THR A 27 11.57 -2.59 -7.53
N ALA A 28 10.88 -2.07 -6.51
CA ALA A 28 10.54 -2.81 -5.30
C ALA A 28 9.21 -2.34 -4.72
N VAL A 29 8.58 -3.20 -3.91
CA VAL A 29 7.30 -2.98 -3.24
C VAL A 29 7.46 -3.11 -1.74
N VAL A 30 6.98 -2.11 -1.00
CA VAL A 30 6.78 -2.14 0.46
C VAL A 30 5.30 -2.36 0.74
N GLU A 31 4.92 -3.37 1.53
CA GLU A 31 3.51 -3.69 1.82
C GLU A 31 3.32 -4.28 3.24
N GLY A 32 2.07 -4.40 3.69
CA GLY A 32 1.72 -4.66 5.09
C GLY A 32 1.59 -6.11 5.56
N GLU A 33 1.89 -7.07 4.70
CA GLU A 33 1.66 -8.50 4.89
C GLU A 33 0.27 -8.77 5.49
N CYS A 34 -0.77 -8.15 4.90
CA CYS A 34 -2.13 -8.27 5.41
C CYS A 34 -2.60 -9.73 5.36
N SER A 35 -2.80 -10.34 6.53
CA SER A 35 -3.18 -11.76 6.64
C SER A 35 -4.59 -12.06 6.12
N MET A 36 -5.41 -11.03 5.89
CA MET A 36 -6.77 -11.17 5.37
C MET A 36 -6.86 -11.09 3.85
N GLY A 37 -5.75 -10.80 3.15
CA GLY A 37 -5.72 -10.65 1.71
C GLY A 37 -5.83 -9.20 1.24
N GLY A 38 -6.37 -9.02 0.03
CA GLY A 38 -6.62 -7.72 -0.56
C GLY A 38 -5.41 -7.11 -1.26
N ALA A 39 -5.34 -5.77 -1.22
CA ALA A 39 -4.34 -5.00 -1.96
C ALA A 39 -2.90 -5.39 -1.62
N ASP A 40 -2.59 -5.55 -0.33
CA ASP A 40 -1.27 -5.93 0.17
C ASP A 40 -0.86 -7.32 -0.35
N LEU A 41 -1.79 -8.28 -0.34
CA LEU A 41 -1.57 -9.62 -0.90
C LEU A 41 -1.28 -9.56 -2.40
N HIS A 42 -2.11 -8.84 -3.16
CA HIS A 42 -1.93 -8.71 -4.60
C HIS A 42 -0.64 -7.99 -4.98
N ALA A 43 -0.23 -7.00 -4.18
CA ALA A 43 1.04 -6.30 -4.36
C ALA A 43 2.23 -7.26 -4.17
N ARG A 44 2.19 -8.08 -3.12
CA ARG A 44 3.18 -9.11 -2.84
C ARG A 44 3.27 -10.14 -3.96
N GLU A 45 2.13 -10.59 -4.47
CA GLU A 45 2.06 -11.55 -5.58
C GLU A 45 2.55 -10.97 -6.91
N ALA A 46 2.16 -9.74 -7.23
CA ALA A 46 2.62 -9.02 -8.43
C ALA A 46 4.13 -8.75 -8.37
N ALA A 47 4.66 -8.31 -7.23
CA ALA A 47 6.09 -8.12 -7.03
C ALA A 47 6.88 -9.41 -7.28
N LYS A 48 6.41 -10.55 -6.74
CA LYS A 48 7.03 -11.87 -6.98
C LYS A 48 6.97 -12.26 -8.47
N LYS A 49 5.81 -12.13 -9.11
CA LYS A 49 5.61 -12.46 -10.52
C LYS A 49 6.52 -11.63 -11.44
N MET A 50 6.73 -10.36 -11.09
CA MET A 50 7.53 -9.41 -11.86
C MET A 50 9.01 -9.39 -11.44
N SER A 51 9.44 -10.25 -10.50
CA SER A 51 10.81 -10.27 -9.94
C SER A 51 11.27 -8.92 -9.38
N LEU A 52 10.35 -8.17 -8.76
CA LEU A 52 10.66 -6.92 -8.07
C LEU A 52 11.22 -7.20 -6.67
N GLY A 53 11.95 -6.23 -6.11
CA GLY A 53 12.24 -6.24 -4.68
C GLY A 53 10.94 -6.24 -3.86
N LEU A 54 10.95 -6.88 -2.69
CA LEU A 54 9.78 -7.01 -1.84
C LEU A 54 10.17 -6.83 -0.38
N PHE A 55 9.48 -5.93 0.31
CA PHE A 55 9.67 -5.60 1.72
C PHE A 55 8.34 -5.75 2.47
N PRO A 56 8.05 -6.94 3.00
CA PRO A 56 6.82 -7.20 3.75
C PRO A 56 6.94 -6.68 5.19
N HIS A 57 5.88 -6.08 5.71
CA HIS A 57 5.81 -5.54 7.07
C HIS A 57 4.57 -6.05 7.81
N PRO A 58 4.61 -7.24 8.42
CA PRO A 58 3.49 -7.77 9.19
C PRO A 58 3.21 -6.94 10.45
N ALA A 59 1.93 -6.67 10.72
CA ALA A 59 1.53 -6.00 11.95
C ALA A 59 1.57 -6.95 13.17
N ASP A 60 2.21 -6.52 14.27
CA ASP A 60 2.25 -7.28 15.53
C ASP A 60 0.96 -7.08 16.35
N TRP A 61 -0.10 -7.76 15.92
CA TRP A 61 -1.41 -7.75 16.58
C TRP A 61 -1.36 -8.33 18.00
N LYS A 62 -0.46 -9.28 18.27
CA LYS A 62 -0.33 -9.92 19.59
C LYS A 62 0.16 -8.92 20.63
N ARG A 63 1.13 -8.08 20.26
CA ARG A 63 1.72 -7.08 21.16
C ARG A 63 0.90 -5.80 21.26
N TYR A 64 0.41 -5.29 20.14
CA TYR A 64 -0.16 -3.93 20.08
C TYR A 64 -1.68 -3.88 19.86
N GLY A 65 -2.33 -5.03 19.67
CA GLY A 65 -3.77 -5.13 19.45
C GLY A 65 -4.22 -4.24 18.29
N LYS A 66 -5.33 -3.52 18.48
CA LYS A 66 -5.95 -2.67 17.44
C LYS A 66 -5.03 -1.58 16.86
N LYS A 67 -3.97 -1.18 17.58
CA LYS A 67 -3.02 -0.15 17.11
C LYS A 67 -1.93 -0.72 16.21
N ALA A 68 -1.76 -2.04 16.15
CA ALA A 68 -0.68 -2.70 15.41
C ALA A 68 -0.61 -2.24 13.94
N GLY A 69 -1.76 -2.15 13.27
CA GLY A 69 -1.82 -1.70 11.88
C GLY A 69 -1.27 -0.28 11.67
N MET A 70 -1.63 0.69 12.54
CA MET A 70 -1.13 2.07 12.44
C MET A 70 0.35 2.20 12.82
N LEU A 71 0.83 1.37 13.75
CA LEU A 71 2.25 1.35 14.11
C LEU A 71 3.08 0.80 12.95
N ARG A 72 2.65 -0.33 12.36
CA ARG A 72 3.22 -0.89 11.14
C ARG A 72 3.21 0.12 9.99
N ASN A 73 2.12 0.87 9.81
CA ASN A 73 2.06 1.93 8.80
C ASN A 73 3.20 2.95 8.94
N GLN A 74 3.51 3.36 10.17
CA GLN A 74 4.63 4.26 10.41
C GLN A 74 5.97 3.56 10.17
N GLU A 75 6.11 2.33 10.65
CA GLU A 75 7.32 1.51 10.47
C GLU A 75 7.70 1.33 9.00
N MET A 76 6.72 1.10 8.10
CA MET A 76 6.98 1.00 6.66
C MET A 76 7.61 2.27 6.08
N LEU A 77 7.18 3.45 6.54
CA LEU A 77 7.73 4.73 6.09
C LEU A 77 9.10 5.01 6.71
N ASP A 78 9.27 4.70 8.00
CA ASP A 78 10.50 4.96 8.73
C ASP A 78 11.64 4.04 8.26
N ALA A 79 11.33 2.78 7.95
CA ALA A 79 12.32 1.79 7.51
C ALA A 79 12.73 1.95 6.04
N HIS A 80 11.93 2.65 5.22
CA HIS A 80 12.14 2.81 3.78
C HIS A 80 12.07 4.29 3.39
N PRO A 81 13.07 5.11 3.77
CA PRO A 81 13.10 6.54 3.46
C PRO A 81 13.28 6.84 1.95
N ASP A 82 13.54 5.80 1.16
CA ASP A 82 13.70 5.79 -0.29
C ASP A 82 12.39 5.48 -1.04
N ILE A 83 11.27 5.29 -0.35
CA ILE A 83 9.95 5.28 -0.97
C ILE A 83 9.73 6.60 -1.71
N GLU A 84 9.34 6.52 -2.98
CA GLU A 84 9.07 7.71 -3.80
C GLU A 84 7.56 7.98 -3.94
N MET A 85 6.73 6.96 -3.68
CA MET A 85 5.28 7.00 -3.91
C MET A 85 4.52 5.98 -3.08
N VAL A 86 3.28 6.33 -2.73
CA VAL A 86 2.27 5.41 -2.20
C VAL A 86 1.18 5.15 -3.23
N LEU A 87 0.86 3.88 -3.45
CA LEU A 87 -0.30 3.43 -4.22
C LEU A 87 -1.36 2.92 -3.24
N ALA A 88 -2.48 3.62 -3.16
CA ALA A 88 -3.58 3.33 -2.23
C ALA A 88 -4.79 2.76 -2.97
N PHE A 89 -5.16 1.52 -2.69
CA PHE A 89 -6.26 0.81 -3.37
C PHE A 89 -7.47 0.68 -2.45
N HIS A 90 -8.53 1.45 -2.69
CA HIS A 90 -9.74 1.40 -1.87
C HIS A 90 -10.91 2.13 -2.55
N ASP A 91 -12.11 1.54 -2.58
CA ASP A 91 -13.26 2.20 -3.25
C ASP A 91 -13.81 3.39 -2.48
N ASP A 92 -13.89 3.26 -1.15
CA ASP A 92 -14.38 4.33 -0.28
C ASP A 92 -13.40 4.64 0.86
N LEU A 93 -12.62 5.71 0.71
CA LEU A 93 -11.67 6.15 1.73
C LEU A 93 -12.35 6.67 3.01
N SER A 94 -13.64 7.02 2.98
CA SER A 94 -14.35 7.54 4.16
C SER A 94 -14.53 6.47 5.25
N VAL A 95 -14.58 5.20 4.86
CA VAL A 95 -14.69 4.05 5.77
C VAL A 95 -13.33 3.38 6.06
N SER A 96 -12.28 3.75 5.31
CA SER A 96 -10.98 3.09 5.38
C SER A 96 -10.02 3.71 6.39
N ARG A 97 -10.19 3.38 7.67
CA ARG A 97 -9.30 3.92 8.72
C ARG A 97 -7.81 3.62 8.49
N GLY A 98 -7.48 2.42 8.01
CA GLY A 98 -6.10 1.98 7.79
C GLY A 98 -5.44 2.63 6.57
N THR A 99 -6.10 2.57 5.42
CA THR A 99 -5.59 3.19 4.18
C THR A 99 -5.52 4.71 4.34
N LEU A 100 -6.53 5.34 4.93
CA LEU A 100 -6.52 6.79 5.15
C LEU A 100 -5.42 7.23 6.13
N ASP A 101 -5.10 6.42 7.15
CA ASP A 101 -3.96 6.68 8.03
C ASP A 101 -2.64 6.68 7.24
N MET A 102 -2.41 5.68 6.38
CA MET A 102 -1.22 5.64 5.51
C MET A 102 -1.16 6.85 4.56
N ILE A 103 -2.25 7.16 3.86
CA ILE A 103 -2.32 8.32 2.96
C ILE A 103 -1.91 9.61 3.69
N ARG A 104 -2.47 9.84 4.89
CA ARG A 104 -2.16 11.03 5.69
C ARG A 104 -0.70 11.11 6.12
N ARG A 105 -0.08 9.97 6.47
CA ARG A 105 1.35 9.92 6.83
C ARG A 105 2.22 10.18 5.61
N ALA A 106 1.91 9.56 4.48
CA ALA A 106 2.63 9.74 3.23
C ALA A 106 2.59 11.20 2.74
N MET A 107 1.41 11.83 2.72
CA MET A 107 1.29 13.25 2.36
C MET A 107 2.09 14.15 3.30
N ARG A 108 2.09 13.87 4.60
CA ARG A 108 2.89 14.63 5.58
C ARG A 108 4.39 14.46 5.37
N ALA A 109 4.82 13.30 4.90
CA ALA A 109 6.20 13.01 4.51
C ALA A 109 6.58 13.61 3.14
N GLY A 110 5.66 14.31 2.47
CA GLY A 110 5.89 14.88 1.14
C GLY A 110 5.89 13.84 0.00
N LEU A 111 5.38 12.63 0.26
CA LEU A 111 5.29 11.57 -0.74
C LEU A 111 4.07 11.77 -1.63
N ARG A 112 4.24 11.41 -2.91
CA ARG A 112 3.12 11.35 -3.86
C ARG A 112 2.23 10.18 -3.52
N VAL A 113 0.92 10.41 -3.51
CA VAL A 113 -0.06 9.35 -3.26
C VAL A 113 -0.99 9.23 -4.46
N VAL A 114 -1.12 8.03 -5.02
CA VAL A 114 -2.08 7.74 -6.08
C VAL A 114 -3.16 6.83 -5.51
N HIS A 115 -4.40 7.28 -5.61
CA HIS A 115 -5.57 6.57 -5.14
C HIS A 115 -6.26 5.84 -6.29
N TYR A 116 -6.49 4.55 -6.12
CA TYR A 116 -7.19 3.66 -7.04
C TYR A 116 -8.53 3.21 -6.43
N SER A 117 -9.57 3.25 -7.25
CA SER A 117 -10.92 2.76 -6.93
C SER A 117 -11.54 2.15 -8.18
N HIS A 118 -12.38 1.13 -8.02
CA HIS A 118 -13.06 0.48 -9.14
C HIS A 118 -13.96 1.45 -9.91
N GLY A 119 -13.96 1.30 -11.23
CA GLY A 119 -14.83 2.08 -12.13
C GLY A 119 -14.50 3.57 -12.22
N ARG A 120 -13.31 4.00 -11.76
CA ARG A 120 -12.86 5.39 -11.82
C ARG A 120 -11.39 5.46 -12.23
N GLU A 121 -11.02 6.56 -12.85
CA GLU A 121 -9.61 6.86 -13.15
C GLU A 121 -8.80 7.04 -11.85
N PRO A 122 -7.54 6.58 -11.81
CA PRO A 122 -6.67 6.80 -10.67
C PRO A 122 -6.47 8.30 -10.39
N ASN A 123 -6.55 8.69 -9.12
CA ASN A 123 -6.45 10.09 -8.71
C ASN A 123 -5.13 10.36 -7.98
N LEU A 124 -4.37 11.35 -8.43
CA LEU A 124 -3.20 11.82 -7.71
C LEU A 124 -3.65 12.75 -6.58
N LEU A 125 -3.38 12.34 -5.34
CA LEU A 125 -3.61 13.16 -4.16
C LEU A 125 -2.37 14.04 -3.95
N VAL A 126 -2.58 15.35 -4.01
CA VAL A 126 -1.56 16.40 -3.79
C VAL A 126 -1.87 17.21 -2.54
#